data_AF-A0A1V5PK80-F1
#
_entry.id   AF-A0A1V5PK80-F1
#
_cell.length_a   1.000
_cell.length_b   1.000
_cell.length_c   1.000
_cell.angle_alpha   90.00
_cell.angle_beta   90.00
_cell.angle_gamma   90.00
#
_symmetry.space_group_name_H-M   'P 1'
#
loop_
_entity.id
_entity.type
_entity.pdbx_description
1 polymer ?
#
loop_
_entity_poly.entity_id
_entity_poly.type
_entity_poly.pdbx_seq_one_letter_code
_entity_poly.pdbx_strand_id
1 'polypeptide(L)'
;MRSSRSHLILLIVLQVVAIIIYPPVFFGRAPQAALLPPIMLLLLALALAGMNTGTLAPSSGRTALNLIQGINIVVRMIMFFPNLKQGDSWDVFFILAQLVGIGLSWYNMAKLDELPLSELLFRSKKSQ
;
A
#
# COMPACT_ATOMS: atom_id res chain seq x y z
N MET A 1 -4.47 -5.78 25.69
CA MET A 1 -3.30 -5.32 24.89
C MET A 1 -3.01 -6.14 23.61
N ARG A 2 -3.79 -7.17 23.25
CA ARG A 2 -3.56 -7.96 22.02
C ARG A 2 -4.14 -7.32 20.73
N SER A 3 -5.08 -6.38 20.84
CA SER A 3 -5.83 -5.83 19.68
C SER A 3 -5.01 -4.87 18.81
N SER A 4 -4.23 -3.96 19.39
CA SER A 4 -3.53 -2.91 18.64
C SER A 4 -2.47 -3.45 17.68
N ARG A 5 -1.61 -4.36 18.14
CA ARG A 5 -0.59 -5.00 17.28
C ARG A 5 -1.20 -5.80 16.13
N SER A 6 -2.25 -6.57 16.41
CA SER A 6 -2.97 -7.31 15.37
C SER A 6 -3.59 -6.37 14.34
N HIS A 7 -4.06 -5.20 14.77
CA HIS A 7 -4.61 -4.17 13.89
C HIS A 7 -3.54 -3.55 12.98
N LEU A 8 -2.38 -3.18 13.52
CA LEU A 8 -1.26 -2.67 12.71
C LEU A 8 -0.79 -3.72 11.70
N ILE A 9 -0.62 -4.97 12.11
CA ILE A 9 -0.23 -6.07 11.21
C ILE A 9 -1.26 -6.23 10.10
N LEU A 10 -2.56 -6.20 10.43
CA LEU A 10 -3.63 -6.27 9.44
C LEU A 10 -3.52 -5.14 8.42
N LEU A 11 -3.32 -3.90 8.87
CA LEU A 11 -3.16 -2.75 7.96
C LEU A 11 -1.92 -2.89 7.08
N ILE A 12 -0.81 -3.39 7.60
CA ILE A 12 0.39 -3.61 6.80
C ILE A 12 0.17 -4.71 5.76
N VAL A 13 -0.49 -5.80 6.13
CA VAL A 13 -0.88 -6.85 5.18
C VAL A 13 -1.79 -6.28 4.10
N LEU A 14 -2.80 -5.47 4.47
CA LEU A 14 -3.69 -4.82 3.52
C LEU A 14 -2.94 -3.84 2.60
N GLN A 15 -1.93 -3.13 3.09
CA GLN A 15 -1.08 -2.27 2.28
C GLN A 15 -0.27 -3.08 1.25
N VAL A 16 0.33 -4.19 1.67
CA VAL A 16 1.04 -5.11 0.77
C VAL A 16 0.09 -5.65 -0.30
N VAL A 17 -1.09 -6.12 0.11
CA VAL A 17 -2.13 -6.60 -0.80
C VAL A 17 -2.52 -5.53 -1.81
N ALA A 18 -2.76 -4.28 -1.37
CA ALA A 18 -3.06 -3.17 -2.26
C ALA A 18 -1.93 -2.88 -3.28
N ILE A 19 -0.67 -3.10 -2.89
CA ILE A 19 0.50 -2.91 -3.77
C ILE A 19 0.64 -4.05 -4.80
N ILE A 20 0.29 -5.29 -4.44
CA ILE A 20 0.53 -6.44 -5.34
C ILE A 20 -0.67 -6.85 -6.19
N ILE A 21 -1.88 -6.33 -5.91
CA ILE A 21 -3.08 -6.64 -6.71
C ILE A 21 -2.95 -6.03 -8.11
N TYR A 22 -2.35 -6.79 -9.02
CA TYR A 22 -2.28 -6.51 -10.44
C TYR A 22 -2.57 -7.81 -11.20
N PRO A 23 -3.38 -7.77 -12.27
CA PRO A 23 -3.62 -8.97 -13.07
C PRO A 23 -2.34 -9.36 -13.81
N PRO A 24 -1.92 -10.64 -13.83
CA PRO A 24 -0.66 -11.04 -14.46
C PRO A 24 -0.51 -10.62 -15.92
N VAL A 25 -1.63 -10.66 -16.67
CA VAL A 25 -1.69 -10.28 -18.11
C VAL A 25 -1.31 -8.80 -18.33
N PHE A 26 -1.54 -7.94 -17.35
CA PHE A 26 -1.22 -6.51 -17.45
C PHE A 26 0.29 -6.25 -17.60
N PHE A 27 1.14 -7.07 -16.97
CA PHE A 27 2.59 -6.90 -17.08
C PHE A 27 3.13 -7.22 -18.48
N GLY A 28 2.37 -7.97 -19.30
CA GLY A 28 2.69 -8.14 -20.72
C GLY A 28 2.39 -6.89 -21.56
N ARG A 29 1.43 -6.06 -21.15
CA ARG A 29 1.05 -4.82 -21.86
C ARG A 29 1.84 -3.60 -21.39
N ALA A 30 2.16 -3.55 -20.10
CA ALA A 30 2.95 -2.49 -19.49
C ALA A 30 4.12 -3.10 -18.67
N PRO A 31 5.21 -3.54 -19.33
CA PRO A 31 6.35 -4.14 -18.64
C PRO A 31 6.97 -3.23 -17.57
N GLN A 32 6.96 -1.92 -17.81
CA GLN A 32 7.43 -0.92 -16.84
C GLN A 32 6.65 -0.96 -15.52
N ALA A 33 5.39 -1.42 -15.52
CA ALA A 33 4.59 -1.53 -14.32
C ALA A 33 5.05 -2.67 -13.40
N ALA A 34 5.82 -3.64 -13.91
CA ALA A 34 6.37 -4.73 -13.11
C ALA A 34 7.38 -4.25 -12.06
N LEU A 35 8.00 -3.09 -12.28
CA LEU A 35 8.92 -2.47 -11.32
C LEU A 35 8.19 -1.79 -10.16
N LEU A 36 6.91 -1.44 -10.31
CA LEU A 36 6.19 -0.67 -9.30
C LEU A 36 5.99 -1.47 -8.00
N PRO A 37 5.40 -2.70 -8.01
CA PRO A 37 5.24 -3.45 -6.78
C PRO A 37 6.54 -3.65 -5.98
N PRO A 38 7.67 -4.11 -6.56
CA PRO A 38 8.89 -4.32 -5.78
C PRO A 38 9.46 -3.02 -5.21
N ILE A 39 9.44 -1.91 -5.96
CA ILE A 39 9.91 -0.61 -5.44
C ILE A 39 9.03 -0.14 -4.28
N MET A 40 7.71 -0.26 -4.41
CA MET A 40 6.79 0.16 -3.36
C MET A 40 6.89 -0.70 -2.10
N LEU A 41 7.09 -2.01 -2.25
CA LEU A 41 7.37 -2.91 -1.13
C LEU A 41 8.69 -2.57 -0.44
N LEU A 42 9.73 -2.22 -1.20
CA LEU A 42 10.99 -1.75 -0.63
C LEU A 42 10.80 -0.46 0.17
N LEU A 43 10.09 0.53 -0.38
CA LEU A 43 9.78 1.78 0.32
C LEU A 43 8.98 1.55 1.60
N LEU A 44 7.99 0.64 1.56
CA LEU A 44 7.20 0.24 2.72
C LEU A 44 8.08 -0.42 3.79
N ALA A 45 8.95 -1.34 3.37
CA ALA A 45 9.90 -2.00 4.27
C ALA A 45 10.87 -1.00 4.92
N LEU A 46 11.39 -0.04 4.14
CA LEU A 46 12.28 1.00 4.65
C LEU A 46 11.56 1.96 5.61
N ALA A 47 10.32 2.34 5.31
CA ALA A 47 9.52 3.18 6.22
C ALA A 47 9.27 2.47 7.55
N LEU A 48 8.85 1.20 7.50
CA LEU A 48 8.65 0.38 8.70
C LEU A 48 9.96 0.17 9.47
N ALA A 49 11.06 -0.15 8.79
CA ALA A 49 12.35 -0.31 9.42
C ALA A 49 12.79 0.98 10.13
N GLY A 50 12.75 2.11 9.43
CA GLY A 50 13.12 3.42 9.97
C GLY A 50 12.29 3.82 11.19
N MET A 51 10.98 3.55 11.19
CA MET A 51 10.11 3.78 12.34
C MET A 51 10.54 2.94 13.56
N ASN A 52 10.92 1.68 13.34
CA ASN A 52 11.23 0.75 14.43
C ASN A 52 12.68 0.84 14.93
N THR A 53 13.60 1.38 14.12
CA THR A 53 14.97 1.72 14.53
C THR A 53 15.10 3.10 15.16
N GLY A 54 14.06 3.94 15.06
CA GLY A 54 14.07 5.32 15.53
C GLY A 54 14.71 6.31 14.56
N THR A 55 15.10 5.87 13.35
CA THR A 55 15.59 6.74 12.27
C THR A 55 14.50 7.66 11.73
N LEU A 56 13.24 7.20 11.76
CA LEU A 56 12.04 7.96 11.36
C LEU A 56 11.11 8.13 12.57
N ALA A 57 10.70 9.36 12.83
CA ALA A 57 9.64 9.63 13.81
C ALA A 57 8.33 8.93 13.39
N PRO A 58 7.49 8.44 14.32
CA PRO A 58 6.24 7.75 13.97
C PRO A 58 5.29 8.59 13.11
N SER A 59 5.25 9.90 13.33
CA SER A 59 4.47 10.84 12.51
C SER A 59 4.96 10.87 11.05
N SER A 60 6.27 10.99 10.86
CA SER A 60 6.90 10.94 9.53
C SER A 60 6.74 9.57 8.87
N GLY A 61 6.78 8.50 9.66
CA GLY A 61 6.52 7.13 9.22
C GLY A 61 5.12 6.94 8.68
N ARG A 62 4.09 7.43 9.40
CA ARG A 62 2.71 7.47 8.90
C ARG A 62 2.60 8.23 7.58
N THR A 63 3.20 9.42 7.51
CA THR A 63 3.21 10.21 6.27
C THR A 63 3.86 9.45 5.12
N ALA A 64 4.97 8.75 5.36
CA ALA A 64 5.65 7.94 4.36
C ALA A 64 4.78 6.75 3.88
N LEU A 65 4.12 6.04 4.81
CA LEU A 65 3.19 4.96 4.48
C LEU A 65 2.00 5.47 3.66
N ASN A 66 1.42 6.60 4.03
CA ASN A 66 0.35 7.25 3.25
C ASN A 66 0.84 7.71 1.88
N LEU A 67 2.06 8.24 1.76
CA LEU A 67 2.65 8.62 0.49
C LEU A 67 2.81 7.42 -0.44
N ILE A 68 3.27 6.28 0.08
CA ILE A 68 3.37 5.03 -0.71
C ILE A 68 2.00 4.62 -1.24
N GLN A 69 0.96 4.63 -0.40
CA GLN A 69 -0.40 4.31 -0.86
C GLN A 69 -0.95 5.35 -1.85
N GLY A 70 -0.66 6.63 -1.64
CA GLY A 70 -1.02 7.72 -2.55
C GLY A 70 -0.39 7.54 -3.93
N ILE A 71 0.90 7.18 -3.99
CA ILE A 71 1.60 6.82 -5.23
C ILE A 71 0.90 5.63 -5.89
N ASN A 72 0.51 4.60 -5.13
CA ASN A 72 -0.18 3.44 -5.68
C ASN A 72 -1.47 3.86 -6.40
N ILE A 73 -2.28 4.71 -5.75
CA ILE A 73 -3.53 5.22 -6.31
C ILE A 73 -3.25 6.01 -7.60
N VAL A 74 -2.33 6.98 -7.55
CA VAL A 74 -2.02 7.83 -8.72
C VAL A 74 -1.55 6.99 -9.89
N VAL A 75 -0.64 6.05 -9.65
CA VAL A 75 -0.11 5.19 -10.70
C VAL A 75 -1.20 4.29 -11.28
N ARG A 76 -2.08 3.72 -10.44
CA ARG A 76 -3.25 2.98 -10.91
C ARG A 76 -4.17 3.84 -11.77
N MET A 77 -4.43 5.09 -11.39
CA MET A 77 -5.25 6.01 -12.19
C MET A 77 -4.61 6.33 -13.55
N ILE A 78 -3.30 6.58 -13.58
CA ILE A 78 -2.55 6.81 -14.82
C ILE A 78 -2.63 5.58 -15.74
N MET A 79 -2.50 4.38 -15.18
CA MET A 79 -2.51 3.13 -15.93
C MET A 79 -3.93 2.62 -16.25
N PHE A 80 -4.97 3.17 -15.62
CA PHE A 80 -6.34 2.69 -15.73
C PHE A 80 -6.83 2.75 -17.18
N PHE A 81 -7.03 3.97 -17.70
CA PHE A 81 -7.62 4.17 -19.03
C PHE A 81 -6.85 3.54 -20.19
N PRO A 82 -5.51 3.64 -20.26
CA PRO A 82 -4.75 3.06 -21.37
C PRO A 82 -4.87 1.54 -21.48
N ASN A 83 -5.27 0.85 -20.40
CA ASN A 83 -5.27 -0.61 -20.32
C ASN A 83 -6.67 -1.22 -20.12
N LEU A 84 -7.74 -0.42 -20.23
CA LEU A 84 -9.13 -0.88 -20.05
C LEU A 84 -9.57 -1.92 -21.08
N LYS A 85 -8.95 -1.90 -22.26
CA LYS A 85 -9.31 -2.79 -23.37
C LYS A 85 -8.15 -3.70 -23.73
N GLN A 86 -8.50 -4.93 -24.10
CA GLN A 86 -7.64 -5.86 -24.78
C GLN A 86 -8.22 -6.12 -26.17
N GLY A 87 -7.68 -5.44 -27.19
CA GLY A 87 -8.31 -5.37 -28.50
C GLY A 87 -9.66 -4.66 -28.40
N ASP A 88 -10.73 -5.28 -28.91
CA ASP A 88 -12.10 -4.74 -28.82
C ASP A 88 -12.84 -5.10 -27.52
N SER A 89 -12.27 -5.98 -26.70
CA SER A 89 -12.91 -6.47 -25.48
C SER A 89 -12.51 -5.66 -24.23
N TRP A 90 -13.46 -5.45 -23.33
CA TRP A 90 -13.19 -4.85 -22.02
C TRP A 90 -12.48 -5.83 -21.11
N ASP A 91 -11.39 -5.40 -20.48
CA ASP A 91 -10.68 -6.18 -19.49
C ASP A 91 -11.32 -5.98 -18.11
N VAL A 92 -12.45 -6.66 -17.89
CA VAL A 92 -13.23 -6.56 -16.64
C VAL A 92 -12.39 -6.95 -15.43
N PHE A 93 -11.50 -7.95 -15.58
CA PHE A 93 -10.63 -8.39 -14.50
C PHE A 93 -9.62 -7.30 -14.12
N PHE A 94 -9.00 -6.63 -15.11
CA PHE A 94 -8.17 -5.46 -14.87
C PHE A 94 -8.95 -4.35 -14.16
N ILE A 95 -10.15 -4.02 -14.64
CA ILE A 95 -10.99 -2.99 -14.02
C ILE A 95 -11.22 -3.29 -12.54
N LEU A 96 -11.65 -4.52 -12.22
CA LEU A 96 -11.90 -4.92 -10.84
C LEU A 96 -10.63 -4.88 -9.99
N ALA A 97 -9.51 -5.39 -10.50
CA ALA A 97 -8.23 -5.35 -9.79
C ALA A 97 -7.79 -3.90 -9.48
N GLN A 98 -8.02 -2.97 -10.41
CA GLN A 98 -7.70 -1.56 -10.20
C GLN A 98 -8.61 -0.90 -9.17
N LEU A 99 -9.92 -1.13 -9.25
CA LEU A 99 -10.88 -0.59 -8.29
C LEU A 99 -10.63 -1.12 -6.87
N VAL A 100 -10.38 -2.43 -6.73
CA VAL A 100 -10.03 -3.03 -5.43
C VAL A 100 -8.71 -2.46 -4.92
N GLY A 101 -7.69 -2.35 -5.76
CA GLY A 101 -6.40 -1.79 -5.38
C GLY A 101 -6.50 -0.34 -4.89
N ILE A 102 -7.25 0.51 -5.62
CA ILE A 102 -7.50 1.91 -5.23
C ILE A 102 -8.28 1.96 -3.91
N GLY A 103 -9.36 1.19 -3.79
CA GLY A 103 -10.19 1.14 -2.60
C GLY A 103 -9.42 0.69 -1.36
N LEU A 104 -8.57 -0.33 -1.49
CA LEU A 104 -7.71 -0.79 -0.40
C LEU A 104 -6.64 0.23 -0.03
N SER A 105 -6.00 0.89 -1.00
CA SER A 105 -5.03 1.95 -0.72
C SER A 105 -5.68 3.12 0.02
N TRP A 106 -6.85 3.56 -0.43
CA TRP A 106 -7.62 4.62 0.24
C TRP A 106 -8.04 4.21 1.66
N TYR A 107 -8.58 3.00 1.82
CA TYR A 107 -8.97 2.48 3.13
C TYR A 107 -7.78 2.43 4.10
N ASN A 108 -6.62 1.96 3.64
CA ASN A 108 -5.41 1.95 4.46
C ASN A 108 -4.99 3.36 4.89
N MET A 109 -5.02 4.35 3.99
CA MET A 109 -4.69 5.73 4.33
C MET A 109 -5.63 6.29 5.41
N ALA A 110 -6.94 6.13 5.21
CA ALA A 110 -7.94 6.59 6.16
C ALA A 110 -7.77 5.96 7.54
N LYS A 111 -7.55 4.63 7.59
CA LYS A 111 -7.35 3.92 8.86
C LYS A 111 -6.02 4.19 9.53
N LEU A 112 -4.96 4.45 8.75
CA LEU A 112 -3.66 4.81 9.31
C LEU A 112 -3.67 6.20 9.93
N ASP A 113 -4.48 7.12 9.42
CA ASP A 113 -4.65 8.46 9.98
C ASP A 113 -5.44 8.47 11.30
N GLU A 114 -6.41 7.57 11.44
CA GLU A 114 -7.15 7.35 12.68
C GLU A 114 -6.29 6.72 13.80
N LEU A 115 -5.20 6.02 13.45
CA LEU A 115 -4.38 5.32 14.42
C LEU A 115 -3.52 6.29 15.27
N PRO A 116 -3.49 6.11 16.60
CA PRO A 116 -2.57 6.84 17.46
C PRO A 116 -1.11 6.53 17.09
N LEU A 117 -0.24 7.56 17.11
CA LEU A 117 1.17 7.40 16.73
C LEU A 117 1.93 6.34 17.55
N SER A 118 1.53 6.13 18.81
CA SER A 118 2.11 5.10 19.67
C SER A 118 1.80 3.67 19.21
N GLU A 119 0.75 3.48 18.44
CA GLU A 119 0.30 2.18 17.93
C GLU A 119 0.93 1.82 16.58
N LEU A 120 1.63 2.77 15.94
CA LEU A 120 2.34 2.56 14.68
C LEU A 120 3.69 1.84 14.85
N LEU A 121 4.15 1.68 16.10
CA LEU A 121 5.40 1.01 16.41
C LEU A 121 5.13 -0.44 16.81
N PHE A 122 5.97 -1.37 16.33
CA PHE A 122 5.88 -2.76 16.78
C PHE A 122 6.43 -2.94 18.20
N ARG A 123 7.18 -1.96 18.72
CA ARG A 123 7.75 -1.99 20.07
C ARG A 123 6.66 -1.73 21.12
N SER A 124 6.49 -2.67 22.05
CA SER A 124 5.64 -2.43 23.23
C SER A 124 6.32 -1.36 24.07
N LYS A 125 5.58 -0.33 24.47
CA LYS A 125 5.99 0.55 25.58
C LYS A 125 6.21 -0.38 26.77
N LYS A 126 7.47 -0.62 27.17
CA LYS A 126 7.73 -1.17 28.51
C LYS A 126 7.28 -0.07 29.45
N SER A 127 6.22 -0.30 30.20
CA SER A 127 5.93 0.52 31.38
C SER A 127 7.17 0.41 32.27
N GLN A 128 7.93 1.48 32.37
CA GLN A 128 8.71 1.73 33.57
C GLN A 128 7.76 2.21 34.66
#